data_AF-A0A173SPH4-F1
#
_entry.id   AF-A0A173SPH4-F1
#
_cell.length_a   1.000
_cell.length_b   1.000
_cell.length_c   1.000
_cell.angle_alpha   90.00
_cell.angle_beta   90.00
_cell.angle_gamma   90.00
#
_symmetry.space_group_name_H-M   'P 1'
#
loop_
_entity.id
_entity.type
_entity.pdbx_description
1 polymer ?
#
loop_
_entity_poly.entity_id
_entity_poly.type
_entity_poly.pdbx_seq_one_letter_code
_entity_poly.pdbx_strand_id
1 'polypeptide(L)' 'MFQVKNKETGKKYTVYAVGDEYLTRFLIYEDNHWKWQCMDDFVPVNTN' A
#
# COMPACT_ATOMS: atom_id res chain seq x y z
N MET A 1 -8.97 -6.71 -1.39
CA MET A 1 -7.80 -6.66 -0.50
C MET A 1 -6.65 -7.41 -1.18
N PHE A 2 -5.47 -6.82 -1.26
CA PHE A 2 -4.27 -7.44 -1.85
C PHE A 2 -3.01 -7.00 -1.11
N GLN A 3 -1.91 -7.71 -1.29
CA GLN A 3 -0.63 -7.38 -0.63
C GLN A 3 0.31 -6.65 -1.56
N VAL A 4 0.99 -5.66 -1.01
CA VAL A 4 2.03 -4.88 -1.68
C VAL A 4 3.28 -4.81 -0.83
N LYS A 5 4.42 -4.56 -1.47
CA LYS A 5 5.71 -4.36 -0.83
C LYS A 5 6.19 -2.94 -1.11
N ASN A 6 6.53 -2.19 -0.08
CA ASN A 6 7.15 -0.88 -0.24
C ASN A 6 8.53 -1.05 -0.89
N LYS A 7 8.82 -0.24 -1.91
CA LYS A 7 10.03 -0.34 -2.74
C LYS A 7 11.31 -0.05 -1.96
N GLU A 8 11.27 0.92 -1.06
CA GLU A 8 12.44 1.38 -0.31
C GLU A 8 12.74 0.51 0.91
N THR A 9 11.71 0.26 1.73
CA THR A 9 11.87 -0.45 3.01
C THR A 9 11.74 -1.97 2.89
N GLY A 10 11.13 -2.46 1.80
CA GLY A 10 10.81 -3.87 1.63
C GLY A 10 9.70 -4.39 2.54
N LYS A 11 9.11 -3.54 3.40
CA LYS A 11 7.97 -3.91 4.26
C LYS A 11 6.75 -4.26 3.40
N LYS A 12 6.03 -5.30 3.83
CA LYS A 12 4.80 -5.74 3.19
C LYS A 12 3.60 -5.15 3.91
N TYR A 13 2.62 -4.70 3.13
CA TYR A 13 1.38 -4.14 3.61
C TYR A 13 0.21 -4.79 2.92
N THR A 14 -0.91 -4.87 3.63
CA THR A 14 -2.19 -5.26 3.05
C THR A 14 -2.96 -3.99 2.71
N VAL A 15 -3.39 -3.86 1.46
CA VAL A 15 -4.20 -2.74 0.98
C VAL A 15 -5.67 -3.03 1.25
N TYR A 16 -6.32 -2.15 2.01
CA TYR A 16 -7.71 -2.26 2.43
C TYR A 16 -8.67 -1.50 1.51
N ALA A 17 -8.24 -0.35 1.01
CA ALA A 17 -9.02 0.48 0.08
C ALA A 17 -8.09 1.17 -0.91
N VAL A 18 -8.67 1.57 -2.04
CA VAL A 18 -8.01 2.36 -3.08
C VAL A 18 -8.83 3.64 -3.25
N GLY A 19 -8.16 4.79 -3.29
CA GLY A 19 -8.78 6.11 -3.47
C GLY A 19 -8.04 6.93 -4.52
N ASP A 20 -8.70 7.95 -5.06
CA ASP A 20 -8.20 8.73 -6.21
C ASP A 20 -8.70 10.19 -6.16
N GLU A 21 -8.12 11.02 -5.29
CA GLU A 21 -8.42 12.47 -5.33
C GLU A 21 -7.49 13.23 -6.30
N TYR A 22 -6.29 12.69 -6.59
CA TYR A 22 -5.30 13.29 -7.51
C TYR A 22 -4.27 12.28 -8.03
N LEU A 23 -3.99 11.24 -7.24
CA LEU A 23 -3.15 10.09 -7.55
C LEU A 23 -3.77 8.86 -6.89
N THR A 24 -3.61 7.68 -7.49
CA THR A 24 -4.05 6.43 -6.87
C THR A 24 -3.33 6.22 -5.55
N ARG A 25 -4.11 6.14 -4.46
CA ARG A 25 -3.61 5.93 -3.10
C ARG A 25 -4.13 4.63 -2.52
N PHE A 26 -3.30 4.01 -1.69
CA PHE A 26 -3.62 2.79 -0.95
C PHE A 26 -3.84 3.12 0.51
N LEU A 27 -4.94 2.63 1.07
CA LEU A 27 -5.18 2.63 2.51
C LEU A 27 -4.49 1.43 3.13
N ILE A 28 -3.48 1.69 3.96
CA ILE A 28 -2.72 0.68 4.71
C ILE A 28 -2.81 0.97 6.22
N TYR A 29 -2.59 -0.06 7.04
CA TYR A 29 -2.47 0.08 8.49
C TYR A 29 -1.00 -0.02 8.88
N GLU A 30 -0.47 1.02 9.53
CA GLU A 30 0.92 1.11 9.94
C GLU A 30 1.04 1.92 11.24
N ASP A 31 1.90 1.50 12.17
CA ASP A 31 2.16 2.19 13.44
C ASP A 31 0.87 2.49 14.23
N ASN A 32 -0.06 1.53 14.26
CA ASN A 32 -1.38 1.63 14.89
C ASN A 32 -2.32 2.72 14.31
N HIS A 33 -2.07 3.18 13.08
CA HIS A 33 -2.90 4.18 12.43
C HIS A 33 -3.19 3.80 10.97
N TRP A 34 -4.34 4.27 10.48
CA TRP A 34 -4.68 4.20 9.06
C TRP A 34 -3.94 5.30 8.30
N LYS A 35 -3.25 4.94 7.22
CA LYS A 35 -2.50 5.87 6.38
C LYS A 35 -2.88 5.66 4.92
N TRP A 36 -3.13 6.77 4.21
CA TRP A 36 -3.21 6.78 2.75
C TRP A 36 -1.81 7.02 2.20
N GLN A 37 -1.28 6.08 1.44
CA GLN A 37 0.05 6.16 0.82
C GLN A 37 -0.05 6.16 -0.69
N CYS A 38 0.94 6.76 -1.37
CA CYS A 38 0.99 6.77 -2.82
C CYS A 38 1.20 5.36 -3.37
N MET A 39 0.43 4.95 -4.38
CA MET A 39 0.62 3.65 -5.04
C MET A 39 2.04 3.47 -5.59
N ASP A 40 2.66 4.56 -6.06
CA ASP A 40 3.99 4.54 -6.67
C ASP A 40 5.10 4.08 -5.72
N ASP A 41 4.87 4.09 -4.40
CA ASP A 41 5.85 3.62 -3.42
C ASP A 41 5.88 2.09 -3.31
N PHE A 42 4.99 1.39 -4.01
CA PHE A 42 4.76 -0.04 -3.81
C PHE A 42 4.87 -0.87 -5.10
N VAL A 43 5.15 -2.16 -4.91
CA VAL A 43 5.05 -3.20 -5.94
C VAL A 43 4.16 -4.34 -5.45
N PRO A 44 3.43 -5.04 -6.34
CA PRO A 44 2.65 -6.20 -5.94
C PRO A 44 3.56 -7.27 -5.32
N VAL A 45 3.07 -7.97 -4.30
CA VAL A 45 3.71 -9.20 -3.82
C VAL A 45 3.21 -10.33 -4.72
N ASN A 46 4.10 -10.93 -5.52
CA ASN A 46 3.75 -12.15 -6.24
C ASN A 46 3.42 -13.25 -5.23
N THR A 47 2.19 -13.74 -5.28
CA THR A 47 1.82 -15.03 -4.73
C THR A 47 2.12 -16.08 -5.80
N ASN A 48 3.26 -16.75 -5.66
CA ASN A 48 3.50 -18.02 -6.37
C ASN A 48 2.54 -19.09 -5.88
#